data_AF-A0A969AUE5-F1
#
_entry.id   AF-A0A969AUE5-F1
#
_cell.length_a   1.000
_cell.length_b   1.000
_cell.length_c   1.000
_cell.angle_alpha   90.00
_cell.angle_beta   90.00
_cell.angle_gamma   90.00
#
_symmetry.space_group_name_H-M   'P 1'
#
loop_
_entity.id
_entity.type
_entity.pdbx_description
1 polymer ?
#
loop_
_entity_poly.entity_id
_entity_poly.type
_entity_poly.pdbx_seq_one_letter_code
_entity_poly.pdbx_strand_id
1 'polypeptide(L)'
;MPSNLRCLSALCLLLGVTSCGGINRETKTPPSQQTQKSQQTTLTPEVSTTPPTTANTPTATIGQPSRETAEQAKAPNVQSSPAQPNASEQLPELSPENKKIVSNITNKVSREAGVVTKNSGLITMNRILLAQQAQWLISSSFSTNFKALESNLPQETDEYKFEITKGNKTEAIVLAIAKTDQLPSFTGASYAIPSGLPASGLCQTKLPSKTSPTPPKLNGTEMTCGNDGVLVTD
;
A
#
# COMPACT_ATOMS: atom_id res chain seq x y z
N MET A 1 43.32 21.15 10.28
CA MET A 1 43.56 22.13 9.19
C MET A 1 42.28 22.23 8.37
N PRO A 2 41.70 23.43 8.23
CA PRO A 2 40.41 23.64 7.58
C PRO A 2 40.60 23.87 6.07
N SER A 3 39.63 23.48 5.24
CA SER A 3 39.44 24.06 3.90
C SER A 3 37.99 23.90 3.48
N ASN A 4 37.26 25.00 3.63
CA ASN A 4 36.00 25.29 2.96
C ASN A 4 36.20 25.31 1.44
N LEU A 5 35.28 24.75 0.66
CA LEU A 5 35.04 25.29 -0.68
C LEU A 5 33.56 25.15 -1.06
N ARG A 6 32.88 26.30 -0.99
CA ARG A 6 31.57 26.56 -1.56
C ARG A 6 31.69 26.51 -3.08
N CYS A 7 30.76 25.87 -3.78
CA CYS A 7 30.57 26.11 -5.21
C CYS A 7 29.18 26.68 -5.44
N LEU A 8 29.18 27.89 -6.00
CA LEU A 8 28.03 28.73 -6.31
C LEU A 8 27.18 28.13 -7.43
N SER A 9 25.88 28.45 -7.35
CA SER A 9 24.94 28.48 -8.46
C SER A 9 25.52 29.12 -9.72
N ALA A 10 25.32 28.47 -10.87
CA ALA A 10 25.34 29.11 -12.17
C ALA A 10 24.02 28.84 -12.89
N LEU A 11 23.21 29.88 -12.90
CA LEU A 11 21.96 30.04 -13.62
C LEU A 11 22.32 30.23 -15.12
N CYS A 12 22.10 29.22 -15.96
CA CYS A 12 22.18 29.36 -17.42
C CYS A 12 20.78 29.28 -18.02
N LEU A 13 20.20 30.46 -18.21
CA LEU A 13 19.08 30.69 -19.11
C LEU A 13 19.64 31.26 -20.42
N LEU A 14 18.98 30.84 -21.51
CA LEU A 14 18.83 31.51 -22.81
C LEU A 14 19.73 31.10 -24.00
N LEU A 15 18.99 30.59 -25.00
CA LEU A 15 19.08 30.80 -26.46
C LEU A 15 19.96 29.86 -27.29
N GLY A 16 19.38 29.40 -28.40
CA GLY A 16 20.12 29.18 -29.65
C GLY A 16 19.91 27.83 -30.31
N VAL A 17 18.97 27.77 -31.25
CA VAL A 17 18.88 26.77 -32.32
C VAL A 17 20.07 26.89 -33.28
N THR A 18 20.80 25.79 -33.53
CA THR A 18 21.51 25.43 -34.78
C THR A 18 21.96 23.96 -34.66
N SER A 19 21.40 23.02 -35.44
CA SER A 19 21.83 22.60 -36.79
C SER A 19 23.16 21.82 -36.84
N CYS A 20 23.02 20.55 -37.25
CA CYS A 20 23.95 19.64 -37.95
C CYS A 20 25.37 19.38 -37.40
N GLY A 21 25.70 18.10 -37.25
CA GLY A 21 27.09 17.64 -37.26
C GLY A 21 27.27 16.25 -36.69
N GLY A 22 27.09 15.21 -37.51
CA GLY A 22 27.49 13.85 -37.16
C GLY A 22 29.00 13.73 -37.01
N ILE A 23 29.46 13.07 -35.95
CA ILE A 23 30.82 12.55 -35.83
C ILE A 23 30.74 11.16 -35.19
N ASN A 24 30.98 10.15 -36.02
CA ASN A 24 31.36 8.80 -35.60
C ASN A 24 32.60 8.88 -34.72
N ARG A 25 32.57 8.29 -33.52
CA ARG A 25 33.79 7.99 -32.79
C ARG A 25 33.71 6.62 -32.14
N GLU A 26 34.20 5.64 -32.90
CA GLU A 26 34.74 4.40 -32.38
C GLU A 26 35.65 4.70 -31.18
N THR A 27 35.35 4.10 -30.04
CA THR A 27 36.27 4.00 -28.91
C THR A 27 36.41 2.55 -28.50
N LYS A 28 37.23 1.86 -29.30
CA LYS A 28 38.39 1.08 -28.87
C LYS A 28 38.38 0.61 -27.41
N THR A 29 38.09 -0.67 -27.25
CA THR A 29 38.46 -1.57 -26.16
C THR A 29 39.91 -1.36 -25.67
N PRO A 30 40.12 -1.32 -24.34
CA PRO A 30 41.36 -1.79 -23.73
C PRO A 30 41.13 -3.05 -22.86
N PRO A 31 42.21 -3.78 -22.53
CA PRO A 31 42.17 -5.20 -22.27
C PRO A 31 41.92 -5.57 -20.80
N SER A 32 41.46 -6.82 -20.69
CA SER A 32 41.37 -7.69 -19.52
C SER A 32 42.65 -7.74 -18.68
N GLN A 33 42.52 -7.80 -17.35
CA GLN A 33 42.93 -8.92 -16.47
C GLN A 33 43.29 -8.50 -15.03
N GLN A 34 42.65 -9.23 -14.11
CA GLN A 34 43.19 -9.82 -12.87
C GLN A 34 43.98 -8.95 -11.87
N THR A 35 43.47 -8.85 -10.64
CA THR A 35 43.86 -9.77 -9.54
C THR A 35 43.07 -9.41 -8.29
N GLN A 36 42.11 -10.25 -7.93
CA GLN A 36 41.51 -10.26 -6.60
C GLN A 36 42.51 -10.87 -5.61
N LYS A 37 42.96 -10.09 -4.62
CA LYS A 37 43.56 -10.62 -3.39
C LYS A 37 42.57 -10.33 -2.25
N SER A 38 41.62 -11.24 -2.08
CA SER A 38 40.68 -11.24 -0.97
C SER A 38 41.45 -11.56 0.32
N GLN A 39 41.60 -10.57 1.20
CA GLN A 39 42.08 -10.80 2.56
C GLN A 39 40.88 -11.27 3.39
N GLN A 40 40.83 -12.58 3.58
CA GLN A 40 39.94 -13.28 4.47
C GLN A 40 40.34 -12.95 5.92
N THR A 41 39.61 -12.04 6.55
CA THR A 41 39.71 -11.82 8.01
C THR A 41 38.73 -12.76 8.67
N THR A 42 39.23 -13.93 9.06
CA THR A 42 38.57 -14.87 9.96
C THR A 42 38.52 -14.25 11.35
N LEU A 43 37.36 -13.74 11.76
CA LEU A 43 37.08 -13.47 13.17
C LEU A 43 36.29 -14.65 13.73
N THR A 44 37.01 -15.40 14.56
CA THR A 44 36.56 -16.47 15.45
C THR A 44 35.41 -15.98 16.34
N PRO A 45 34.28 -16.69 16.44
CA PRO A 45 33.35 -16.48 17.54
C PRO A 45 33.93 -17.14 18.80
N GLU A 46 34.30 -16.30 19.76
CA GLU A 46 34.70 -16.69 21.10
C GLU A 46 33.48 -17.25 21.84
N VAL A 47 33.52 -18.56 22.11
CA VAL A 47 32.59 -19.26 23.00
C VAL A 47 32.93 -18.82 24.43
N SER A 48 32.09 -17.96 25.00
CA SER A 48 32.07 -17.71 26.44
C SER A 48 30.88 -18.41 27.09
N THR A 49 31.16 -19.58 27.64
CA THR A 49 30.37 -20.28 28.64
C THR A 49 30.58 -19.65 30.01
N THR A 50 29.53 -19.07 30.62
CA THR A 50 29.27 -19.22 32.07
C THR A 50 27.85 -18.74 32.43
N PRO A 51 27.12 -19.46 33.31
CA PRO A 51 25.79 -19.07 33.78
C PRO A 51 25.88 -18.19 35.03
N PRO A 52 24.83 -17.41 35.32
CA PRO A 52 24.36 -17.36 36.70
C PRO A 52 22.84 -17.49 36.81
N THR A 53 22.45 -18.51 37.57
CA THR A 53 21.39 -18.48 38.57
C THR A 53 21.27 -17.09 39.22
N THR A 54 20.07 -16.52 39.31
CA THR A 54 19.33 -16.32 40.58
C THR A 54 18.04 -15.56 40.29
N ALA A 55 16.95 -16.12 40.80
CA ALA A 55 15.63 -15.52 40.89
C ALA A 55 15.67 -14.11 41.48
N ASN A 56 14.78 -13.24 41.04
CA ASN A 56 14.10 -12.28 41.92
C ASN A 56 12.86 -11.73 41.21
N THR A 57 11.71 -12.18 41.72
CA THR A 57 10.37 -11.66 41.47
C THR A 57 10.15 -10.46 42.39
N PRO A 58 9.92 -9.24 41.87
CA PRO A 58 9.23 -8.22 42.63
C PRO A 58 7.73 -8.34 42.41
N THR A 59 7.06 -8.94 43.40
CA THR A 59 5.63 -8.80 43.65
C THR A 59 5.32 -7.33 43.93
N ALA A 60 4.74 -6.63 42.95
CA ALA A 60 4.16 -5.31 43.16
C ALA A 60 2.67 -5.46 43.50
N THR A 61 2.44 -5.41 44.80
CA THR A 61 1.19 -5.28 45.54
C THR A 61 0.37 -4.05 45.11
N ILE A 62 -0.89 -4.32 44.76
CA ILE A 62 -2.12 -3.59 45.10
C ILE A 62 -2.09 -2.05 44.94
N GLY A 63 -2.67 -1.60 43.83
CA GLY A 63 -3.24 -0.27 43.68
C GLY A 63 -4.59 -0.41 42.99
N GLN A 64 -5.63 -0.64 43.79
CA GLN A 64 -7.03 -0.73 43.40
C GLN A 64 -7.62 0.69 43.39
N PRO A 65 -8.01 1.27 42.24
CA PRO A 65 -8.85 2.46 42.23
C PRO A 65 -10.32 2.04 42.30
N SER A 66 -10.98 2.64 43.27
CA SER A 66 -12.40 2.69 43.55
C SER A 66 -13.33 2.43 42.36
N ARG A 67 -14.13 1.39 42.57
CA ARG A 67 -15.57 1.30 42.32
C ARG A 67 -16.22 2.70 42.27
N GLU A 68 -16.46 3.22 41.08
CA GLU A 68 -17.39 4.33 40.86
C GLU A 68 -18.68 3.79 40.24
N THR A 69 -19.74 4.13 40.95
CA THR A 69 -21.15 3.81 40.85
C THR A 69 -21.69 3.68 39.43
N ALA A 70 -22.39 2.57 39.22
CA ALA A 70 -23.35 2.41 38.14
C ALA A 70 -24.47 3.47 38.28
N GLU A 71 -24.45 4.49 37.42
CA GLU A 71 -25.65 5.25 37.09
C GLU A 71 -26.20 4.71 35.78
N GLN A 72 -27.03 3.68 35.93
CA GLN A 72 -27.81 3.08 34.87
C GLN A 72 -28.89 4.08 34.46
N ALA A 73 -28.52 5.02 33.59
CA ALA A 73 -29.47 5.88 32.90
C ALA A 73 -30.35 4.99 32.01
N LYS A 74 -31.55 4.71 32.55
CA LYS A 74 -32.66 4.03 31.90
C LYS A 74 -33.02 4.83 30.64
N ALA A 75 -32.48 4.40 29.49
CA ALA A 75 -32.86 4.94 28.20
C ALA A 75 -34.40 4.80 28.05
N PRO A 76 -35.12 5.86 27.63
CA PRO A 76 -36.53 5.76 27.35
C PRO A 76 -36.73 4.74 26.23
N ASN A 77 -37.49 3.70 26.54
CA ASN A 77 -38.02 2.74 25.57
C ASN A 77 -38.99 3.49 24.65
N VAL A 78 -38.45 4.15 23.63
CA VAL A 78 -39.23 4.71 22.53
C VAL A 78 -39.55 3.56 21.59
N GLN A 79 -40.60 2.82 21.95
CA GLN A 79 -41.24 1.86 21.08
C GLN A 79 -42.01 2.63 20.02
N SER A 80 -41.28 3.17 19.04
CA SER A 80 -41.83 3.66 17.79
C SER A 80 -42.32 2.46 17.01
N SER A 81 -43.59 2.09 17.20
CA SER A 81 -44.31 1.28 16.21
C SER A 81 -44.11 1.94 14.85
N PRO A 82 -43.49 1.25 13.86
CA PRO A 82 -43.55 1.74 12.49
C PRO A 82 -45.03 1.81 12.13
N ALA A 83 -45.53 3.03 11.93
CA ALA A 83 -46.86 3.24 11.38
C ALA A 83 -46.92 2.43 10.09
N GLN A 84 -47.75 1.38 10.11
CA GLN A 84 -47.99 0.52 8.97
C GLN A 84 -48.49 1.45 7.84
N PRO A 85 -47.76 1.57 6.71
CA PRO A 85 -48.17 2.43 5.61
C PRO A 85 -49.55 1.98 5.18
N ASN A 86 -50.52 2.88 5.38
CA ASN A 86 -51.89 2.62 5.02
C ASN A 86 -51.97 2.41 3.51
N ALA A 87 -52.87 1.52 3.14
CA ALA A 87 -52.95 0.88 1.84
C ALA A 87 -53.02 1.86 0.65
N SER A 88 -52.39 1.44 -0.44
CA SER A 88 -52.76 1.78 -1.82
C SER A 88 -52.54 3.23 -2.26
N GLU A 89 -51.31 3.73 -2.13
CA GLU A 89 -50.88 4.85 -2.95
C GLU A 89 -50.52 4.31 -4.34
N GLN A 90 -51.46 4.37 -5.29
CA GLN A 90 -51.20 4.10 -6.70
C GLN A 90 -50.20 5.16 -7.22
N LEU A 91 -48.89 4.91 -7.10
CA LEU A 91 -48.18 4.50 -8.31
C LEU A 91 -48.45 5.29 -9.59
N PRO A 92 -48.43 6.65 -9.68
CA PRO A 92 -48.88 7.32 -10.90
C PRO A 92 -48.09 6.79 -12.10
N GLU A 93 -48.81 6.24 -13.08
CA GLU A 93 -48.19 5.56 -14.20
C GLU A 93 -47.38 6.58 -15.02
N LEU A 94 -46.06 6.42 -15.00
CA LEU A 94 -45.15 7.28 -15.73
C LEU A 94 -45.46 7.23 -17.23
N SER A 95 -45.59 8.41 -17.84
CA SER A 95 -45.64 8.58 -19.30
C SER A 95 -44.48 7.84 -19.97
N PRO A 96 -44.66 7.28 -21.18
CA PRO A 96 -43.60 6.60 -21.94
C PRO A 96 -42.29 7.40 -22.06
N GLU A 97 -42.38 8.73 -22.17
CA GLU A 97 -41.21 9.60 -22.22
C GLU A 97 -40.44 9.61 -20.90
N ASN A 98 -41.15 9.70 -19.77
CA ASN A 98 -40.55 9.67 -18.45
C ASN A 98 -39.92 8.30 -18.14
N LYS A 99 -40.54 7.19 -18.60
CA LYS A 99 -39.96 5.85 -18.50
C LYS A 99 -38.59 5.76 -19.20
N LYS A 100 -38.43 6.41 -20.36
CA LYS A 100 -37.17 6.45 -21.12
C LYS A 100 -36.09 7.31 -20.42
N ILE A 101 -36.48 8.42 -19.79
CA ILE A 101 -35.56 9.27 -19.02
C ILE A 101 -35.04 8.50 -17.79
N VAL A 102 -35.94 7.85 -17.05
CA VAL A 102 -35.57 7.06 -15.86
C VAL A 102 -34.64 5.90 -16.23
N SER A 103 -34.86 5.20 -17.34
CA SER A 103 -33.96 4.11 -17.76
C SER A 103 -32.55 4.61 -18.13
N ASN A 104 -32.45 5.75 -18.82
CA ASN A 104 -31.16 6.36 -19.17
C ASN A 104 -30.39 6.82 -17.93
N ILE A 105 -31.07 7.46 -16.97
CA ILE A 105 -30.45 7.88 -15.70
C ILE A 105 -30.00 6.66 -14.90
N THR A 106 -30.86 5.64 -14.78
CA THR A 106 -30.53 4.40 -14.05
C THR A 106 -29.31 3.70 -14.64
N ASN A 107 -29.21 3.64 -15.98
CA ASN A 107 -28.06 3.07 -16.67
C ASN A 107 -26.78 3.90 -16.44
N LYS A 108 -26.89 5.23 -16.43
CA LYS A 108 -25.75 6.13 -16.17
C LYS A 108 -25.25 6.00 -14.73
N VAL A 109 -26.16 6.02 -13.76
CA VAL A 109 -25.84 5.84 -12.34
C VAL A 109 -25.26 4.45 -12.08
N SER A 110 -25.78 3.40 -12.72
CA SER A 110 -25.23 2.04 -12.58
C SER A 110 -23.79 1.93 -13.12
N ARG A 111 -23.49 2.64 -14.21
CA ARG A 111 -22.12 2.73 -14.75
C ARG A 111 -21.20 3.52 -13.83
N GLU A 112 -21.68 4.63 -13.27
CA GLU A 112 -20.91 5.47 -12.34
C GLU A 112 -20.68 4.78 -10.99
N ALA A 113 -21.67 4.02 -10.48
CA ALA A 113 -21.53 3.20 -9.29
C ALA A 113 -20.42 2.13 -9.45
N GLY A 114 -20.29 1.54 -10.65
CA GLY A 114 -19.18 0.65 -10.97
C GLY A 114 -17.80 1.33 -10.88
N VAL A 115 -17.71 2.63 -11.18
CA VAL A 115 -16.47 3.42 -11.04
C VAL A 115 -16.13 3.66 -9.58
N VAL A 116 -17.12 4.00 -8.74
CA VAL A 116 -16.92 4.19 -7.30
C VAL A 116 -16.43 2.90 -6.64
N THR A 117 -17.00 1.77 -7.06
CA THR A 117 -16.67 0.43 -6.54
C THR A 117 -15.23 0.02 -6.88
N LYS A 118 -14.75 0.30 -8.09
CA LYS A 118 -13.36 0.01 -8.49
C LYS A 118 -12.36 0.80 -7.64
N ASN A 119 -12.71 2.03 -7.27
CA ASN A 119 -11.81 2.92 -6.53
C ASN A 119 -11.61 2.48 -5.07
N SER A 120 -12.54 1.75 -4.45
CA SER A 120 -12.41 1.34 -3.04
C SER A 120 -11.18 0.44 -2.82
N GLY A 121 -10.96 -0.53 -3.72
CA GLY A 121 -9.81 -1.43 -3.70
C GLY A 121 -8.49 -0.70 -3.88
N LEU A 122 -8.42 0.20 -4.87
CA LEU A 122 -7.22 1.01 -5.17
C LEU A 122 -6.86 1.93 -4.00
N ILE A 123 -7.82 2.70 -3.49
CA ILE A 123 -7.62 3.64 -2.37
C ILE A 123 -7.12 2.89 -1.14
N THR A 124 -7.77 1.77 -0.80
CA THR A 124 -7.38 0.97 0.37
C THR A 124 -5.99 0.37 0.19
N MET A 125 -5.67 -0.13 -1.00
CA MET A 125 -4.35 -0.65 -1.31
C MET A 125 -3.24 0.40 -1.18
N ASN A 126 -3.44 1.61 -1.74
CA ASN A 126 -2.48 2.71 -1.61
C ASN A 126 -2.27 3.10 -0.14
N ARG A 127 -3.33 3.10 0.68
CA ARG A 127 -3.21 3.33 2.13
C ARG A 127 -2.37 2.25 2.82
N ILE A 128 -2.59 0.97 2.51
CA ILE A 128 -1.80 -0.13 3.09
C ILE A 128 -0.33 -0.01 2.66
N LEU A 129 -0.06 0.26 1.39
CA LEU A 129 1.32 0.43 0.89
C LEU A 129 2.02 1.64 1.51
N LEU A 130 1.30 2.76 1.72
CA LEU A 130 1.85 3.91 2.44
C LEU A 130 2.18 3.55 3.89
N ALA A 131 1.29 2.83 4.58
CA ALA A 131 1.52 2.38 5.94
C ALA A 131 2.70 1.39 6.04
N GLN A 132 2.92 0.54 5.03
CA GLN A 132 4.11 -0.31 4.94
C GLN A 132 5.40 0.52 4.85
N GLN A 133 5.41 1.56 4.02
CA GLN A 133 6.58 2.46 3.91
C GLN A 133 6.84 3.16 5.26
N ALA A 134 5.80 3.68 5.91
CA ALA A 134 5.91 4.29 7.23
C ALA A 134 6.45 3.30 8.29
N GLN A 135 5.92 2.08 8.31
CA GLN A 135 6.36 1.02 9.21
C GLN A 135 7.84 0.68 9.00
N TRP A 136 8.30 0.62 7.74
CA TRP A 136 9.71 0.40 7.44
C TRP A 136 10.58 1.56 7.93
N LEU A 137 10.15 2.81 7.77
CA LEU A 137 10.87 3.98 8.28
C LEU A 137 11.00 3.97 9.81
N ILE A 138 10.01 3.43 10.54
CA ILE A 138 10.02 3.37 12.00
C ILE A 138 10.83 2.18 12.52
N SER A 139 10.69 1.01 11.89
CA SER A 139 11.18 -0.27 12.44
C SER A 139 12.28 -0.95 11.61
N SER A 140 12.66 -0.37 10.47
CA SER A 140 13.56 -0.98 9.48
C SER A 140 13.10 -2.38 8.99
N SER A 141 11.79 -2.64 9.05
CA SER A 141 11.15 -3.83 8.50
C SER A 141 9.72 -3.54 8.10
N PHE A 142 9.27 -4.16 7.02
CA PHE A 142 7.85 -4.27 6.68
C PHE A 142 7.15 -5.26 7.63
N SER A 143 5.83 -5.17 7.72
CA SER A 143 5.02 -5.99 8.62
C SER A 143 3.98 -6.81 7.86
N THR A 144 3.73 -8.04 8.29
CA THR A 144 2.59 -8.85 7.83
C THR A 144 1.32 -8.63 8.65
N ASN A 145 1.42 -7.86 9.74
CA ASN A 145 0.32 -7.61 10.66
C ASN A 145 -0.27 -6.22 10.43
N PHE A 146 -1.52 -6.17 9.97
CA PHE A 146 -2.29 -4.93 9.79
C PHE A 146 -2.30 -4.04 11.04
N LYS A 147 -2.40 -4.62 12.25
CA LYS A 147 -2.42 -3.85 13.50
C LYS A 147 -1.12 -3.07 13.74
N ALA A 148 -0.01 -3.54 13.20
CA ALA A 148 1.27 -2.85 13.31
C ALA A 148 1.42 -1.72 12.27
N LEU A 149 0.67 -1.77 11.17
CA LEU A 149 0.70 -0.74 10.14
C LEU A 149 -0.13 0.47 10.51
N GLU A 150 -1.36 0.23 10.99
CA GLU A 150 -2.29 1.24 11.49
C GLU A 150 -3.54 0.52 12.02
N SER A 151 -4.08 0.94 13.16
CA SER A 151 -5.21 0.24 13.82
C SER A 151 -6.53 0.28 13.03
N ASN A 152 -6.64 1.17 12.03
CA ASN A 152 -7.86 1.44 11.27
C ASN A 152 -7.77 1.01 9.78
N LEU A 153 -6.76 0.24 9.39
CA LEU A 153 -6.70 -0.32 8.04
C LEU A 153 -7.67 -1.52 7.93
N PRO A 154 -8.67 -1.46 7.03
CA PRO A 154 -9.59 -2.57 6.85
C PRO A 154 -8.87 -3.74 6.18
N GLN A 155 -9.08 -4.95 6.70
CA GLN A 155 -8.65 -6.19 6.04
C GLN A 155 -9.63 -6.62 4.94
N GLU A 156 -10.80 -6.00 4.88
CA GLU A 156 -11.87 -6.34 3.97
C GLU A 156 -12.78 -5.12 3.76
N THR A 157 -13.20 -4.87 2.52
CA THR A 157 -14.31 -3.96 2.19
C THR A 157 -15.48 -4.78 1.69
N ASP A 158 -16.58 -4.16 1.25
CA ASP A 158 -17.68 -4.91 0.64
C ASP A 158 -17.22 -5.70 -0.59
N GLU A 159 -16.18 -5.22 -1.29
CA GLU A 159 -15.82 -5.72 -2.62
C GLU A 159 -14.46 -6.39 -2.71
N TYR A 160 -13.60 -6.19 -1.70
CA TYR A 160 -12.23 -6.72 -1.68
C TYR A 160 -11.88 -7.35 -0.35
N LYS A 161 -11.06 -8.40 -0.40
CA LYS A 161 -10.30 -8.93 0.74
C LYS A 161 -8.83 -8.55 0.57
N PHE A 162 -8.20 -8.05 1.63
CA PHE A 162 -6.81 -7.66 1.63
C PHE A 162 -5.96 -8.65 2.43
N GLU A 163 -4.77 -8.97 1.91
CA GLU A 163 -3.85 -9.90 2.55
C GLU A 163 -2.41 -9.41 2.39
N ILE A 164 -1.64 -9.44 3.48
CA ILE A 164 -0.20 -9.15 3.42
C ILE A 164 0.54 -10.49 3.43
N THR A 165 0.94 -10.95 2.26
CA THR A 165 1.57 -12.28 2.09
C THR A 165 3.06 -12.27 2.41
N LYS A 166 3.70 -11.10 2.38
CA LYS A 166 5.12 -10.94 2.71
C LYS A 166 5.35 -9.61 3.42
N GLY A 167 6.24 -9.63 4.41
CA GLY A 167 6.71 -8.44 5.11
C GLY A 167 8.01 -8.79 5.84
N ASN A 168 9.12 -8.17 5.44
CA ASN A 168 10.44 -8.39 6.03
C ASN A 168 11.30 -7.12 5.87
N LYS A 169 12.63 -7.22 6.02
CA LYS A 169 13.52 -6.06 5.90
C LYS A 169 13.66 -5.50 4.47
N THR A 170 13.36 -6.31 3.45
CA THR A 170 13.63 -5.99 2.05
C THR A 170 12.38 -5.63 1.27
N GLU A 171 11.23 -6.27 1.56
CA GLU A 171 9.99 -6.02 0.85
C GLU A 171 8.71 -6.37 1.64
N ALA A 172 7.60 -5.77 1.21
CA ALA A 172 6.23 -6.13 1.54
C ALA A 172 5.47 -6.50 0.27
N ILE A 173 4.59 -7.50 0.35
CA ILE A 173 3.67 -7.86 -0.74
C ILE A 173 2.25 -7.87 -0.17
N VAL A 174 1.35 -7.16 -0.84
CA VAL A 174 -0.04 -6.98 -0.44
C VAL A 174 -0.95 -7.35 -1.60
N LEU A 175 -1.95 -8.20 -1.34
CA LEU A 175 -2.97 -8.60 -2.30
C LEU A 175 -4.28 -7.89 -1.98
N ALA A 176 -4.99 -7.43 -3.01
CA ALA A 176 -6.41 -7.08 -2.94
C ALA A 176 -7.16 -8.00 -3.89
N ILE A 177 -7.87 -8.96 -3.30
CA ILE A 177 -8.60 -9.99 -4.02
C ILE A 177 -10.04 -9.53 -4.15
N ALA A 178 -10.50 -9.35 -5.38
CA ALA A 178 -11.90 -9.03 -5.64
C ALA A 178 -12.81 -10.16 -5.14
N LYS A 179 -13.95 -9.80 -4.54
CA LYS A 179 -14.97 -10.78 -4.12
C LYS A 179 -15.94 -11.15 -5.23
N THR A 180 -15.97 -10.38 -6.32
CA THR A 180 -16.85 -10.60 -7.47
C THR A 180 -16.03 -10.70 -8.76
N ASP A 181 -16.56 -11.43 -9.74
CA ASP A 181 -15.89 -11.64 -11.03
C ASP A 181 -16.03 -10.42 -11.97
N GLN A 182 -16.61 -9.32 -11.50
CA GLN A 182 -16.81 -8.08 -12.25
C GLN A 182 -15.76 -7.02 -11.92
N LEU A 183 -14.94 -7.26 -10.90
CA LEU A 183 -13.91 -6.35 -10.44
C LEU A 183 -12.51 -6.90 -10.72
N PRO A 184 -11.54 -6.03 -11.04
CA PRO A 184 -10.15 -6.45 -11.16
C PRO A 184 -9.56 -6.72 -9.79
N SER A 185 -8.59 -7.62 -9.70
CA SER A 185 -7.77 -7.79 -8.49
C SER A 185 -6.47 -6.99 -8.60
N PHE A 186 -5.82 -6.75 -7.46
CA PHE A 186 -4.59 -5.99 -7.38
C PHE A 186 -3.52 -6.71 -6.57
N THR A 187 -2.27 -6.41 -6.88
CA THR A 187 -1.09 -6.76 -6.07
C THR A 187 -0.17 -5.56 -5.96
N GLY A 188 0.06 -5.13 -4.73
CA GLY A 188 1.02 -4.08 -4.39
C GLY A 188 2.31 -4.68 -3.83
N ALA A 189 3.42 -3.97 -4.02
CA ALA A 189 4.65 -4.25 -3.31
C ALA A 189 5.35 -2.96 -2.87
N SER A 190 6.01 -3.04 -1.71
CA SER A 190 6.91 -2.00 -1.20
C SER A 190 8.30 -2.59 -1.06
N TYR A 191 9.33 -1.89 -1.50
CA TYR A 191 10.72 -2.34 -1.46
C TYR A 191 11.57 -1.35 -0.66
N ALA A 192 12.45 -1.88 0.18
CA ALA A 192 13.44 -1.10 0.88
C ALA A 192 14.51 -0.59 -0.11
N ILE A 193 14.84 0.70 -0.03
CA ILE A 193 15.93 1.29 -0.81
C ILE A 193 17.05 1.67 0.17
N PRO A 194 18.25 1.06 0.07
CA PRO A 194 19.33 1.27 1.06
C PRO A 194 19.73 2.73 1.28
N SER A 195 19.61 3.56 0.24
CA SER A 195 20.03 4.96 0.23
C SER A 195 18.86 5.95 0.17
N GLY A 196 17.62 5.51 0.40
CA GLY A 196 16.46 6.34 0.14
C GLY A 196 15.19 5.91 0.87
N LEU A 197 14.10 6.57 0.48
CA LEU A 197 12.77 6.18 0.92
C LEU A 197 12.39 4.85 0.25
N PRO A 198 11.65 3.96 0.94
CA PRO A 198 11.06 2.81 0.30
C PRO A 198 10.25 3.21 -0.94
N ALA A 199 10.31 2.40 -1.99
CA ALA A 199 9.49 2.60 -3.17
C ALA A 199 8.32 1.61 -3.16
N SER A 200 7.15 2.04 -3.64
CA SER A 200 5.99 1.18 -3.80
C SER A 200 5.49 1.18 -5.24
N GLY A 201 4.90 0.06 -5.66
CA GLY A 201 4.24 -0.08 -6.94
C GLY A 201 3.00 -0.95 -6.81
N LEU A 202 2.08 -0.79 -7.75
CA LEU A 202 0.81 -1.51 -7.77
C LEU A 202 0.54 -2.06 -9.18
N CYS A 203 0.21 -3.35 -9.25
CA CYS A 203 -0.27 -3.99 -10.45
C CYS A 203 -1.76 -4.33 -10.31
N GLN A 204 -2.53 -4.07 -11.37
CA GLN A 204 -3.92 -4.48 -11.50
C GLN A 204 -4.05 -5.55 -12.58
N THR A 205 -4.95 -6.54 -12.41
CA THR A 205 -5.29 -7.46 -13.49
C THR A 205 -5.85 -6.73 -14.72
N LYS A 206 -5.50 -7.21 -15.91
CA LYS A 206 -5.97 -6.67 -17.21
C LYS A 206 -7.49 -6.81 -17.40
N LEU A 207 -8.06 -7.87 -16.83
CA LEU A 207 -9.49 -8.17 -16.86
C LEU A 207 -9.99 -8.39 -15.42
N PRO A 208 -11.31 -8.26 -15.17
CA PRO A 208 -11.92 -8.68 -13.92
C PRO A 208 -11.51 -10.11 -13.52
N SER A 209 -11.17 -10.31 -12.25
CA SER A 209 -10.60 -11.55 -11.75
C SER A 209 -10.64 -11.59 -10.23
N LYS A 210 -10.87 -12.78 -9.66
CA LYS A 210 -10.67 -13.09 -8.22
C LYS A 210 -9.27 -13.61 -7.91
N THR A 211 -8.37 -13.61 -8.89
CA THR A 211 -6.97 -13.98 -8.73
C THR A 211 -6.12 -12.74 -8.91
N SER A 212 -5.31 -12.43 -7.88
CA SER A 212 -4.37 -11.32 -7.90
C SER A 212 -3.27 -11.51 -8.96
N PRO A 213 -2.79 -10.43 -9.59
CA PRO A 213 -1.68 -10.52 -10.54
C PRO A 213 -0.35 -10.80 -9.82
N THR A 214 0.68 -11.09 -10.59
CA THR A 214 2.06 -11.24 -10.11
C THR A 214 2.51 -9.95 -9.41
N PRO A 215 3.19 -10.02 -8.26
CA PRO A 215 3.68 -8.83 -7.57
C PRO A 215 4.59 -7.95 -8.44
N PRO A 216 4.47 -6.61 -8.33
CA PRO A 216 5.36 -5.70 -9.02
C PRO A 216 6.80 -5.93 -8.59
N LYS A 217 7.74 -5.85 -9.53
CA LYS A 217 9.18 -5.96 -9.29
C LYS A 217 9.84 -4.60 -9.45
N LEU A 218 10.76 -4.30 -8.53
CA LEU A 218 11.62 -3.12 -8.63
C LEU A 218 12.84 -3.43 -9.51
N ASN A 219 12.91 -2.83 -10.69
CA ASN A 219 14.04 -2.91 -11.61
C ASN A 219 14.79 -1.57 -11.59
N GLY A 220 15.86 -1.48 -10.80
CA GLY A 220 16.55 -0.22 -10.55
C GLY A 220 15.65 0.72 -9.73
N THR A 221 15.13 1.77 -10.36
CA THR A 221 14.21 2.75 -9.75
C THR A 221 12.78 2.62 -10.24
N GLU A 222 12.50 1.70 -11.17
CA GLU A 222 11.21 1.57 -11.83
C GLU A 222 10.45 0.31 -11.38
N MET A 223 9.15 0.47 -11.14
CA MET A 223 8.26 -0.65 -10.83
C MET A 223 7.72 -1.25 -12.12
N THR A 224 7.76 -2.58 -12.23
CA THR A 224 7.27 -3.30 -13.41
C THR A 224 6.30 -4.41 -13.02
N CYS A 225 5.27 -4.60 -13.83
CA CYS A 225 4.28 -5.67 -13.65
C CYS A 225 4.59 -6.87 -14.54
N GLY A 226 4.14 -8.05 -14.12
CA GLY A 226 4.14 -9.26 -14.95
C GLY A 226 3.15 -9.17 -16.11
N ASN A 227 3.14 -10.21 -16.94
CA ASN A 227 2.27 -10.28 -18.14
C ASN A 227 0.77 -10.33 -17.82
N ASP A 228 0.41 -10.69 -16.58
CA ASP A 228 -0.94 -10.79 -16.03
C ASP A 228 -1.46 -9.47 -15.45
N GLY A 229 -0.59 -8.46 -15.29
CA GLY A 229 -0.92 -7.18 -14.71
C GLY A 229 -0.62 -5.98 -15.61
N VAL A 230 -1.14 -4.82 -15.22
CA VAL A 230 -0.76 -3.50 -15.73
C VAL A 230 -0.40 -2.63 -14.53
N LEU A 231 0.66 -1.84 -14.66
CA LEU A 231 1.08 -0.90 -13.63
C LEU A 231 0.01 0.18 -13.46
N VAL A 232 -0.41 0.41 -12.22
CA VAL A 232 -1.31 1.51 -11.87
C VAL A 232 -0.46 2.71 -11.52
N THR A 233 -0.55 3.76 -12.33
CA THR A 233 0.04 5.07 -12.07
C THR A 233 -1.07 6.01 -11.62
N ASP A 234 -0.87 6.69 -10.49
CA ASP A 234 -1.73 7.80 -10.05
C ASP A 234 -1.65 9.00 -11.01
#